data_AF-A0A9D7IAU4-F1
#
_entry.id   AF-A0A9D7IAU4-F1
#
_cell.length_a   1.000
_cell.length_b   1.000
_cell.length_c   1.000
_cell.angle_alpha   90.00
_cell.angle_beta   90.00
_cell.angle_gamma   90.00
#
_symmetry.space_group_name_H-M   'P 1'
#
loop_
_entity.id
_entity.type
_entity.pdbx_description
1 polymer ?
#
loop_
_entity_poly.entity_id
_entity_poly.type
_entity_poly.pdbx_seq_one_letter_code
_entity_poly.pdbx_strand_id
1 'polypeptide(L)'
;MTYTVQIKVMPLKELLDPQGKAVMGGLENLGLNGVEDVRVGKNITLQVNADSPVKAKAIAEEASKKLLANPVMEYFEITYPQPLKGSQEIFFPKIIILLLENFQK
;
A
#
# COMPACT_ATOMS: atom_id res chain seq x y z
N MET A 1 20.88 7.69 0.93
CA MET A 1 19.92 7.57 2.06
C MET A 1 18.85 6.59 1.63
N THR A 2 18.31 5.76 2.53
CA THR A 2 17.23 4.83 2.17
C THR A 2 15.88 5.47 2.37
N TYR A 3 14.98 5.28 1.39
CA TYR A 3 13.60 5.74 1.42
C TYR A 3 12.66 4.56 1.34
N THR A 4 11.56 4.63 2.08
CA THR A 4 10.40 3.77 1.88
C THR A 4 9.51 4.39 0.82
N VAL A 5 9.23 3.64 -0.24
CA VAL A 5 8.30 4.03 -1.31
C VAL A 5 7.16 3.02 -1.36
N GLN A 6 5.93 3.50 -1.28
CA GLN A 6 4.74 2.67 -1.43
C GLN A 6 4.17 2.84 -2.84
N ILE A 7 3.80 1.71 -3.44
CA ILE A 7 3.29 1.62 -4.79
C ILE A 7 2.00 0.80 -4.73
N LYS A 8 0.89 1.43 -5.11
CA LYS A 8 -0.39 0.75 -5.28
C LYS A 8 -0.53 0.42 -6.76
N VAL A 9 -0.81 -0.83 -7.09
CA VAL A 9 -1.09 -1.30 -8.45
C VAL A 9 -2.49 -1.85 -8.47
N MET A 10 -3.33 -1.39 -9.40
CA MET A 10 -4.72 -1.80 -9.51
C MET A 10 -5.06 -2.14 -10.97
N PRO A 11 -5.98 -3.08 -11.22
CA PRO A 11 -6.53 -3.28 -12.56
C PRO A 11 -7.15 -1.98 -13.08
N LEU A 12 -7.10 -1.75 -14.40
CA LEU A 12 -7.82 -0.65 -15.06
C LEU A 12 -9.32 -0.75 -14.80
N LYS A 13 -10.02 0.40 -14.71
CA LYS A 13 -11.44 0.43 -14.33
C LYS A 13 -12.33 -0.26 -15.35
N GLU A 14 -11.92 -0.19 -16.61
CA GLU A 14 -12.59 -0.71 -17.80
C GLU A 14 -12.43 -2.22 -17.96
N LEU A 15 -11.52 -2.84 -17.20
CA LEU A 15 -11.26 -4.27 -17.25
C LEU A 15 -11.96 -5.01 -16.12
N LEU A 16 -12.39 -6.23 -16.45
CA LEU A 16 -12.89 -7.16 -15.45
C LEU A 16 -11.77 -7.52 -14.46
N ASP A 17 -12.11 -7.55 -13.18
CA ASP A 17 -11.25 -8.05 -12.10
C ASP A 17 -11.82 -9.38 -11.57
N PRO A 18 -11.35 -10.54 -12.08
CA PRO A 18 -11.82 -11.85 -11.61
C PRO A 18 -11.56 -12.09 -10.13
N GLN A 19 -10.49 -11.51 -9.57
CA GLN A 19 -10.16 -11.68 -8.15
C GLN A 19 -11.14 -10.89 -7.27
N GLY A 20 -11.43 -9.65 -7.66
CA GLY A 20 -12.47 -8.83 -7.04
C GLY A 20 -13.83 -9.54 -7.04
N LYS A 21 -14.21 -10.15 -8.17
CA LYS A 21 -15.46 -10.92 -8.27
C LYS A 21 -15.48 -12.16 -7.35
N ALA A 22 -14.37 -12.88 -7.26
CA ALA A 22 -14.27 -14.02 -6.35
C ALA A 22 -14.40 -13.59 -4.87
N VAL A 23 -13.75 -12.48 -4.48
CA VAL A 23 -13.87 -11.94 -3.12
C VAL A 23 -15.29 -11.45 -2.85
N MET A 24 -15.94 -10.77 -3.80
CA MET A 24 -17.34 -10.34 -3.68
C MET A 24 -18.26 -11.52 -3.34
N GLY A 25 -18.20 -12.61 -4.12
CA GLY A 25 -19.01 -13.80 -3.85
C GLY A 25 -18.72 -14.42 -2.47
N GLY A 26 -17.47 -14.34 -2.01
CA GLY A 26 -17.10 -14.73 -0.64
C GLY A 26 -17.79 -13.87 0.43
N LEU A 27 -17.86 -12.56 0.23
CA LEU A 27 -18.53 -11.63 1.15
C LEU A 27 -20.05 -11.84 1.18
N GLU A 28 -20.66 -12.05 0.01
CA GLU A 28 -22.10 -12.40 -0.10
C GLU A 28 -22.41 -13.68 0.69
N ASN A 29 -21.59 -14.72 0.54
CA ASN A 29 -21.75 -15.99 1.28
C ASN A 29 -21.62 -15.82 2.81
N LEU A 30 -20.91 -14.78 3.27
CA LEU A 30 -20.81 -14.42 4.69
C LEU A 30 -21.96 -13.52 5.17
N GLY A 31 -22.93 -13.20 4.29
CA GLY A 31 -24.07 -12.33 4.60
C GLY A 31 -23.74 -10.84 4.57
N LEU A 32 -22.58 -10.44 4.06
CA LEU A 32 -22.13 -9.04 3.98
C LEU A 32 -22.67 -8.34 2.73
N ASN A 33 -24.00 -8.30 2.61
CA ASN A 33 -24.71 -7.82 1.41
C ASN A 33 -24.62 -6.30 1.18
N GLY A 34 -23.97 -5.55 2.09
CA GLY A 34 -23.78 -4.10 1.95
C GLY A 34 -22.56 -3.71 1.10
N VAL A 35 -21.79 -4.68 0.59
CA VAL A 35 -20.62 -4.42 -0.25
C VAL A 35 -21.04 -4.48 -1.72
N GLU A 36 -20.96 -3.35 -2.42
CA GLU A 36 -21.48 -3.21 -3.79
C GLU A 36 -20.44 -3.48 -4.89
N ASP A 37 -19.16 -3.22 -4.62
CA ASP A 37 -18.05 -3.56 -5.52
C ASP A 37 -16.78 -3.93 -4.74
N VAL A 38 -15.98 -4.84 -5.30
CA VAL A 38 -14.67 -5.22 -4.77
C VAL A 38 -13.66 -5.20 -5.89
N ARG A 39 -12.55 -4.50 -5.63
CA ARG A 39 -11.39 -4.42 -6.52
C ARG A 39 -10.17 -4.91 -5.76
N VAL A 40 -9.46 -5.86 -6.32
CA VAL A 40 -8.23 -6.42 -5.75
C VAL A 40 -7.05 -5.93 -6.57
N GLY A 41 -6.00 -5.52 -5.87
CA GLY A 41 -4.75 -5.08 -6.47
C GLY A 41 -3.58 -5.38 -5.55
N LYS A 42 -2.42 -4.86 -5.90
CA LYS A 42 -1.15 -5.08 -5.19
C LYS A 42 -0.77 -3.83 -4.42
N ASN A 43 -0.31 -4.01 -3.19
CA ASN A 43 0.37 -2.97 -2.43
C ASN A 43 1.84 -3.39 -2.27
N ILE A 44 2.75 -2.62 -2.86
CA ILE A 44 4.17 -2.95 -2.96
C ILE A 44 4.97 -1.89 -2.18
N THR A 45 5.83 -2.33 -1.27
CA THR A 45 6.71 -1.45 -0.52
C THR A 45 8.15 -1.69 -0.95
N LEU A 46 8.82 -0.64 -1.43
CA LEU A 46 10.23 -0.66 -1.80
C LEU A 46 11.05 0.09 -0.76
N GLN A 47 12.25 -0.43 -0.47
CA GLN A 47 13.32 0.31 0.17
C GLN A 47 14.32 0.73 -0.91
N VAL A 48 14.41 2.03 -1.17
CA VAL A 48 15.19 2.59 -2.29
C VAL A 48 16.32 3.43 -1.74
N ASN A 49 17.57 3.07 -2.05
CA ASN A 49 18.71 3.92 -1.75
C ASN A 49 18.83 4.99 -2.83
N ALA A 50 18.77 6.26 -2.42
CA ALA A 50 18.89 7.42 -3.31
C ALA A 50 19.43 8.65 -2.57
N ASP A 51 19.84 9.67 -3.32
CA ASP A 51 20.32 10.92 -2.75
C ASP A 51 19.19 11.84 -2.31
N SER A 52 17.97 11.66 -2.84
CA SER A 52 16.82 12.51 -2.57
C SER A 52 15.51 11.73 -2.71
N PRO A 53 14.41 12.19 -2.07
CA PRO A 53 13.10 11.56 -2.24
C PRO A 53 12.62 11.62 -3.70
N VAL A 54 12.99 12.66 -4.44
CA VAL A 54 12.66 12.77 -5.87
C VAL A 54 13.33 11.67 -6.69
N LYS A 55 14.63 11.40 -6.44
CA LYS A 55 15.35 10.29 -7.10
C LYS A 55 14.77 8.93 -6.68
N ALA A 56 14.42 8.75 -5.42
CA ALA A 56 13.78 7.51 -4.95
C ALA A 56 12.43 7.26 -5.66
N LYS A 57 11.64 8.31 -5.86
CA LYS A 57 10.37 8.24 -6.61
C LYS A 57 10.60 7.85 -8.06
N ALA A 58 11.60 8.45 -8.73
CA ALA A 58 11.92 8.15 -10.11
C ALA A 58 12.33 6.68 -10.31
N ILE A 59 13.11 6.11 -9.38
CA ILE A 59 13.47 4.68 -9.40
C ILE A 59 12.23 3.81 -9.25
N ALA A 60 11.33 4.13 -8.30
CA ALA A 60 10.09 3.40 -8.11
C ALA A 60 9.16 3.50 -9.33
N GLU A 61 9.09 4.67 -9.98
CA GLU A 61 8.33 4.87 -11.24
C GLU A 61 8.89 4.00 -12.36
N GLU A 62 10.21 3.94 -12.52
CA GLU A 62 10.86 3.10 -13.53
C GLU A 62 10.61 1.61 -13.27
N ALA A 63 10.77 1.16 -12.02
CA ALA A 63 10.47 -0.21 -11.62
C ALA A 63 9.00 -0.57 -11.89
N SER A 64 8.08 0.36 -11.62
CA SER A 64 6.65 0.17 -11.86
C SER A 64 6.34 -0.03 -13.33
N LYS A 65 6.90 0.82 -14.20
CA LYS A 65 6.72 0.75 -15.66
C LYS A 65 7.34 -0.50 -16.27
N LYS A 66 8.50 -0.95 -15.75
CA LYS A 66 9.25 -2.07 -16.32
C LYS A 66 8.76 -3.44 -15.85
N LEU A 67 8.22 -3.53 -14.63
CA LEU A 67 7.96 -4.82 -14.01
C LEU A 67 6.71 -4.87 -13.11
N LEU A 68 6.53 -3.88 -12.22
CA LEU A 68 5.55 -4.05 -11.14
C LEU A 68 4.10 -3.90 -11.60
N ALA A 69 3.86 -3.18 -12.69
CA ALA A 69 2.54 -3.01 -13.29
C ALA A 69 2.57 -3.42 -14.76
N ASN A 70 1.54 -4.15 -15.19
CA ASN A 70 1.30 -4.39 -16.61
C ASN A 70 0.57 -3.18 -17.22
N PRO A 71 1.18 -2.43 -18.16
CA PRO A 71 0.59 -1.19 -18.68
C PRO A 71 -0.68 -1.38 -19.50
N VAL A 72 -0.96 -2.61 -19.97
CA VAL A 72 -2.19 -2.93 -20.72
C VAL A 72 -3.36 -3.21 -19.77
N MET A 73 -3.07 -3.69 -18.56
CA MET A 73 -4.09 -4.21 -17.65
C MET A 73 -4.23 -3.45 -16.33
N GLU A 74 -3.18 -2.75 -15.92
CA GLU A 74 -3.04 -2.18 -14.60
C GLU A 74 -2.56 -0.72 -14.68
N TYR A 75 -2.98 0.08 -13.70
CA TYR A 75 -2.38 1.37 -13.41
C TYR A 75 -1.67 1.31 -12.06
N PHE A 76 -0.77 2.26 -11.82
CA PHE A 76 -0.09 2.37 -10.53
C PHE A 76 -0.09 3.80 -10.00
N GLU A 77 -0.10 3.91 -8.67
CA GLU A 77 0.01 5.15 -7.91
C GLU A 77 1.20 5.03 -6.96
N ILE A 78 2.03 6.08 -6.88
CA ILE A 78 3.21 6.10 -6.02
C ILE A 78 3.02 7.18 -4.95
N THR A 79 3.09 6.77 -3.69
CA THR A 79 3.10 7.68 -2.55
C THR A 79 4.46 8.38 -2.45
N TYR A 80 4.48 9.62 -1.98
CA TYR A 80 5.72 10.38 -1.82
C TYR A 80 6.72 9.62 -0.92
N PRO A 81 7.96 9.39 -1.39
CA PRO A 81 8.98 8.66 -0.63
C PRO A 81 9.27 9.29 0.73
N GLN A 82 9.24 8.47 1.78
CA GLN A 82 9.62 8.87 3.13
C GLN A 82 11.03 8.35 3.41
N PRO A 83 11.92 9.12 4.07
CA PRO A 83 13.15 8.56 4.59
C PRO A 83 12.82 7.35 5.47
N LEU A 84 13.54 6.25 5.28
CA LEU A 84 13.38 5.06 6.11
C LEU A 84 13.76 5.46 7.54
N LYS A 85 12.75 5.68 8.39
CA LYS A 85 12.98 5.85 9.83
C LYS A 85 13.58 4.55 10.36
N GLY A 86 14.72 4.65 11.04
CA GLY A 86 15.24 3.52 11.82
C GLY A 86 14.17 3.03 12.80
N SER A 87 14.27 1.79 13.24
CA SER A 87 13.35 1.10 14.16
C SER A 87 13.15 1.74 15.55
N GLN A 88 13.52 3.01 15.74
CA GLN A 88 13.32 3.81 16.94
C GLN A 88 12.57 5.11 16.59
N GLU A 89 11.31 5.01 16.22
CA GLU A 89 10.34 6.09 16.42
C GLU A 89 8.93 5.54 16.21
N ILE A 90 8.58 4.50 16.97
CA ILE A 90 7.18 4.28 17.29
C ILE A 90 6.82 5.42 18.24
N PHE A 91 6.36 6.53 17.68
CA PHE A 91 5.80 7.64 18.44
C PHE A 91 4.46 7.14 18.98
N PHE A 92 4.48 6.39 20.08
CA PHE A 92 3.27 6.20 20.86
C PHE A 92 2.87 7.59 21.37
N PRO A 93 1.72 8.15 20.96
CA PRO A 93 1.23 9.37 21.59
C PRO A 93 1.27 9.17 23.11
N LYS A 94 1.70 10.18 23.88
CA LYS A 94 1.81 10.09 25.35
C LYS A 94 0.56 9.47 26.01
N ILE A 95 -0.60 9.65 25.39
CA ILE A 95 -1.89 9.04 25.76
C ILE A 95 -1.84 7.50 25.78
N ILE A 96 -1.24 6.84 24.78
CA ILE A 96 -1.15 5.37 24.73
C ILE A 96 -0.17 4.84 25.79
N ILE A 97 0.93 5.56 26.05
CA ILE A 97 1.87 5.20 27.13
C ILE A 97 1.15 5.29 28.49
N LEU A 98 0.41 6.39 28.74
CA LEU A 98 -0.36 6.56 29.98
C LEU A 98 -1.44 5.49 30.15
N LEU A 99 -2.11 5.11 29.06
CA LEU A 99 -3.13 4.05 29.06
C LEU A 99 -2.54 2.68 29.40
N LEU A 100 -1.37 2.35 28.86
CA LEU A 100 -0.69 1.09 29.14
C LEU A 100 -0.16 1.02 30.57
N GLU A 101 0.39 2.12 31.09
CA GLU A 101 0.85 2.21 32.49
C GLU A 101 -0.30 2.07 33.50
N ASN A 102 -1.48 2.61 33.19
CA ASN A 102 -2.67 2.45 34.03
C ASN A 102 -3.34 1.08 33.92
N PHE A 103 -3.06 0.31 32.86
CA PHE A 103 -3.63 -1.04 32.70
C PHE A 103 -2.82 -2.14 33.42
N GLN A 104 -1.60 -1.82 33.86
CA GLN A 104 -0.71 -2.73 34.59
C GLN A 104 -0.69 -2.48 36.12
N LYS A 105 -1.56 -1.60 36.61
CA LYS A 105 -1.87 -1.41 38.04
C LYS A 105 -3.27 -1.91 38.34
#